data_AF-A0A090I9R8-F1
#
_entry.id   AF-A0A090I9R8-F1
#
_cell.length_a   1.000
_cell.length_b   1.000
_cell.length_c   1.000
_cell.angle_alpha   90.00
_cell.angle_beta   90.00
_cell.angle_gamma   90.00
#
_symmetry.space_group_name_H-M   'P 1'
#
loop_
_entity.id
_entity.type
_entity.pdbx_description
1 polymer ?
#
loop_
_entity_poly.entity_id
_entity_poly.type
_entity_poly.pdbx_seq_one_letter_code
_entity_poly.pdbx_strand_id
1 'polypeptide(L)' 'MAKGQSLQDPFLNALRRERIPVAIYLVNGIKLQGQIESFDQFVILLKNTVSQMVYKHAISTVVPARPLQHGIQPESESDK' A
#
# COMPACT_ATOMS: atom_id res chain seq x y z
N MET A 1 8.22 0.86 22.11
CA MET A 1 7.44 1.90 21.42
C MET A 1 6.96 1.32 20.10
N ALA A 2 5.73 0.81 20.05
CA ALA A 2 5.13 0.25 18.84
C ALA A 2 3.91 1.10 18.50
N LYS A 3 4.01 2.05 17.55
CA LYS A 3 2.86 2.90 17.21
C LYS A 3 2.79 3.46 15.79
N GLY A 4 3.70 3.09 14.87
CA GLY A 4 3.71 3.64 13.51
C GLY A 4 3.94 2.63 12.38
N GLN A 5 4.89 1.70 12.53
CA GLN A 5 5.19 0.70 11.51
C GLN A 5 4.18 -0.44 11.44
N SER A 6 3.49 -0.75 12.54
CA SER A 6 2.64 -1.96 12.64
C SER A 6 1.41 -1.94 11.73
N LEU A 7 1.02 -0.79 11.16
CA LEU A 7 -0.13 -0.68 10.27
C LEU A 7 0.26 -0.71 8.78
N GLN A 8 1.42 -0.14 8.43
CA GLN A 8 1.76 0.14 7.03
C GLN A 8 1.94 -1.15 6.23
N ASP A 9 2.84 -2.03 6.66
CA ASP A 9 3.16 -3.23 5.90
C ASP A 9 1.97 -4.20 5.82
N PRO A 10 1.24 -4.48 6.91
CA PRO A 10 0.03 -5.31 6.83
C PRO A 10 -1.05 -4.72 5.92
N PHE A 11 -1.23 -3.38 5.92
CA PHE A 11 -2.17 -2.71 5.03
C PHE A 11 -1.77 -2.85 3.56
N LEU A 12 -0.52 -2.52 3.21
CA LEU A 12 -0.03 -2.62 1.84
C LEU A 12 0.00 -4.08 1.36
N ASN A 13 0.33 -5.02 2.26
CA ASN A 13 0.33 -6.45 1.93
C ASN A 13 -1.08 -6.98 1.68
N ALA A 14 -2.08 -6.57 2.45
CA ALA A 14 -3.47 -6.93 2.21
C ALA A 14 -3.95 -6.45 0.83
N LEU A 15 -3.67 -5.18 0.49
CA LEU A 15 -4.01 -4.60 -0.82
C LEU A 15 -3.34 -5.34 -1.98
N ARG A 16 -2.06 -5.69 -1.82
CA ARG A 16 -1.27 -6.45 -2.80
C ARG A 16 -1.81 -7.87 -2.99
N ARG A 17 -2.00 -8.63 -1.91
CA ARG A 17 -2.44 -10.03 -1.94
C ARG A 17 -3.83 -10.17 -2.53
N GLU A 18 -4.76 -9.29 -2.15
CA GLU A 18 -6.14 -9.29 -2.66
C GLU A 18 -6.29 -8.59 -4.03
N ARG A 19 -5.20 -8.05 -4.58
CA ARG A 19 -5.18 -7.28 -5.84
C ARG A 19 -6.25 -6.19 -5.88
N ILE A 20 -6.41 -5.48 -4.76
CA ILE A 20 -7.42 -4.44 -4.62
C ILE A 20 -6.99 -3.22 -5.45
N PRO A 21 -7.85 -2.70 -6.35
CA PRO A 21 -7.59 -1.43 -7.00
C PRO A 21 -7.50 -0.31 -5.96
N VAL A 22 -6.49 0.55 -6.08
CA VAL A 22 -6.21 1.66 -5.17
C VAL A 22 -6.14 2.98 -5.94
N ALA A 23 -6.52 4.05 -5.26
CA ALA A 23 -6.16 5.41 -5.62
C ALA A 23 -5.05 5.89 -4.67
N ILE A 24 -3.90 6.25 -5.23
CA ILE A 24 -2.80 6.88 -4.49
C ILE A 24 -2.84 8.37 -4.80
N TYR A 25 -3.06 9.19 -3.78
CA TYR A 25 -2.98 10.64 -3.90
C TYR A 25 -1.58 11.08 -3.50
N LEU A 26 -0.96 11.90 -4.33
CA LEU A 26 0.33 12.50 -4.06
C LEU A 26 0.17 13.79 -3.25
N VAL A 27 1.24 14.25 -2.62
CA VAL A 27 1.27 15.50 -1.83
C VAL A 27 0.97 16.74 -2.67
N ASN A 28 1.21 16.68 -3.98
CA ASN A 28 0.90 17.74 -4.92
C ASN A 28 -0.54 17.67 -5.49
N GLY A 29 -1.36 16.72 -5.01
CA GLY A 29 -2.75 16.54 -5.42
C GLY A 29 -2.96 15.64 -6.65
N ILE A 30 -1.90 15.17 -7.33
CA ILE A 30 -2.03 14.22 -8.43
C ILE A 30 -2.59 12.89 -7.90
N LYS A 31 -3.54 12.31 -8.64
CA LYS A 31 -4.13 11.00 -8.35
C LYS A 31 -3.58 9.95 -9.31
N LEU A 32 -2.97 8.91 -8.76
CA LEU A 32 -2.57 7.69 -9.48
C LEU A 32 -3.56 6.57 -9.17
N GLN A 33 -3.86 5.73 -10.16
CA GLN A 33 -4.75 4.58 -10.00
C GLN A 33 -4.11 3.32 -10.53
N GLY A 34 -4.31 2.21 -9.84
CA GLY A 34 -3.76 0.91 -10.20
C GLY A 34 -3.92 -0.12 -9.09
N GLN A 35 -3.12 -1.17 -9.14
CA GLN A 35 -2.99 -2.18 -8.09
C GLN A 35 -1.56 -2.18 -7.55
N ILE A 36 -1.40 -2.47 -6.26
CA ILE A 36 -0.06 -2.62 -5.67
C ILE A 36 0.52 -3.95 -6.14
N GLU A 37 1.61 -3.90 -6.90
CA GLU A 37 2.33 -5.08 -7.39
C GLU A 37 3.34 -5.56 -6.34
N SER A 38 4.13 -4.63 -5.80
CA SER A 38 5.08 -4.84 -4.71
C SER A 38 5.36 -3.53 -3.97
N PHE A 39 6.07 -3.61 -2.84
CA PHE A 39 6.53 -2.45 -2.08
C PHE A 39 7.74 -2.82 -1.23
N ASP A 40 8.52 -1.81 -0.86
CA ASP A 40 9.59 -1.93 0.14
C ASP A 40 9.45 -0.81 1.19
N GLN A 41 10.50 -0.53 1.95
CA GLN A 41 10.50 0.53 2.96
C GLN A 41 10.23 1.94 2.40
N PHE A 42 10.59 2.23 1.15
CA PHE A 42 10.59 3.59 0.59
C PHE A 42 9.70 3.78 -0.64
N VAL A 43 9.36 2.70 -1.36
CA VAL A 43 8.60 2.78 -2.63
C VAL A 43 7.44 1.78 -2.67
N ILE A 44 6.48 2.10 -3.54
CA ILE A 44 5.37 1.22 -3.96
C ILE A 44 5.47 1.06 -5.48
N LEU A 45 5.41 -0.18 -5.96
CA LEU A 45 5.25 -0.46 -7.37
C LEU A 45 3.74 -0.55 -7.69
N LEU A 46 3.25 0.43 -8.45
CA LEU A 46 1.84 0.55 -8.83
C LEU A 46 1.66 0.07 -10.28
N LYS A 47 0.82 -0.94 -10.48
CA LYS A 47 0.48 -1.49 -11.80
C LYS A 47 -0.81 -0.88 -12.34
N ASN A 48 -0.73 -0.26 -13.50
CA ASN A 48 -1.88 0.01 -14.37
C ASN A 48 -1.63 -0.63 -15.76
N THR A 49 -1.63 0.14 -16.84
CA THR A 49 -1.09 -0.29 -18.14
C THR A 49 0.38 -0.69 -18.03
N VAL A 50 1.17 0.07 -17.25
CA VAL A 50 2.59 -0.21 -16.97
C VAL A 50 2.83 -0.29 -15.47
N SER A 51 3.97 -0.84 -15.08
CA SER A 51 4.42 -0.80 -13.67
C SER A 51 5.22 0.48 -13.47
N GLN A 52 4.81 1.30 -12.50
CA GLN A 52 5.50 2.54 -12.15
C GLN A 52 5.90 2.52 -10.68
N MET A 53 7.09 3.05 -10.38
CA MET A 53 7.57 3.20 -9.02
C MET A 53 7.11 4.53 -8.44
N VAL A 54 6.51 4.49 -7.25
CA VAL A 54 6.02 5.67 -6.52
C VAL A 54 6.75 5.76 -5.18
N TYR A 55 7.47 6.85 -4.94
CA TYR A 55 8.15 7.09 -3.66
C TYR A 55 7.15 7.47 -2.56
N LYS A 56 7.25 6.82 -1.40
CA LYS A 56 6.35 7.03 -0.26
C LYS A 56 6.35 8.47 0.27
N HIS A 57 7.48 9.19 0.17
CA HIS A 57 7.54 10.60 0.58
C HIS A 57 6.66 11.52 -0.27
N ALA A 58 6.33 11.12 -1.50
CA ALA A 58 5.48 11.88 -2.40
C ALA A 58 4.00 11.53 -2.23
N ILE A 59 3.66 10.49 -1.44
CA ILE A 59 2.29 10.01 -1.22
C ILE A 59 1.69 10.74 -0.03
N SER A 60 0.49 11.29 -0.19
CA SER A 60 -0.32 11.80 0.91
C SER A 60 -1.26 10.74 1.47
N THR A 61 -1.97 10.00 0.61
CA THR A 61 -2.93 8.97 1.03
C THR A 61 -3.03 7.81 0.03
N VAL A 62 -3.38 6.62 0.54
CA VAL A 62 -3.68 5.42 -0.25
C VAL A 62 -5.09 4.98 0.10
N VAL A 63 -5.99 4.97 -0.89
CA VAL A 63 -7.42 4.69 -0.70
C VAL A 63 -7.81 3.45 -1.50
N PRO A 64 -8.29 2.38 -0.86
CA PRO A 64 -8.76 1.19 -1.58
C PRO A 64 -10.13 1.43 -2.21
N ALA A 65 -10.38 0.83 -3.38
CA ALA A 65 -11.66 0.93 -4.07
C ALA A 65 -12.80 0.17 -3.37
N ARG A 66 -12.45 -0.74 -2.45
CA ARG A 66 -13.39 -1.46 -1.58
C ARG A 66 -12.77 -1.65 -0.19
N PRO A 67 -13.60 -1.76 0.87
CA PRO A 67 -13.10 -2.10 2.20
C PRO A 67 -12.33 -3.43 2.22
N LEU A 68 -11.33 -3.52 3.11
CA LEU A 68 -10.65 -4.78 3.43
C LEU A 68 -11.61 -5.65 4.24
N GLN A 69 -11.83 -6.90 3.83
CA GLN A 69 -12.78 -7.79 4.50
C GLN A 69 -12.23 -8.35 5.82
N HIS A 70 -10.92 -8.56 5.90
CA HIS A 70 -10.23 -8.98 7.10
C HIS A 70 -9.52 -7.77 7.68
N GLY A 71 -9.79 -7.45 8.96
CA GLY A 71 -9.10 -6.38 9.66
C GLY A 71 -7.59 -6.52 9.52
N ILE A 72 -6.88 -5.39 9.47
CA ILE A 72 -5.42 -5.36 9.31
C ILE A 72 -4.79 -6.05 10.53
N GLN A 73 -4.50 -7.34 10.40
CA GLN A 73 -3.81 -8.10 11.43
C GLN A 73 -2.31 -7.87 11.24
N PRO A 74 -1.58 -7.39 12.25
CA PRO A 74 -0.13 -7.37 12.19
C PRO A 74 0.34 -8.81 11.98
N GLU A 75 1.16 -9.04 10.95
CA GLU A 75 1.81 -10.34 10.76
C GLU A 75 2.63 -10.61 12.03
N SER A 76 2.26 -11.64 12.77
CA SER A 76 3.07 -12.14 13.88
C SER A 76 4.37 -12.66 13.31
N GLU A 77 5.51 -12.22 13.86
CA GLU A 77 6.85 -12.76 13.56
C GLU A 77 6.87 -14.28 13.81
N SER A 78 6.48 -15.07 12.81
CA SER A 78 6.49 -16.53 12.85
C SER A 78 7.29 -17.09 11.69
N ASP A 79 8.48 -16.54 11.47
CA ASP A 79 9.57 -17.19 10.73
C ASP A 79 10.91 -16.67 11.28
N LYS A 80 11.38 -17.33 12.33
CA LYS A 80 12.80 -17.44 12.69
C LYS A 80 13.16 -18.92 12.73
#